data_AF-A0A948HY95-F1
#
_entry.id   AF-A0A948HY95-F1
#
_cell.length_a   1.000
_cell.length_b   1.000
_cell.length_c   1.000
_cell.angle_alpha   90.00
_cell.angle_beta   90.00
_cell.angle_gamma   90.00
#
_symmetry.space_group_name_H-M   'P 1'
#
loop_
_entity.id
_entity.type
_entity.pdbx_description
1 polymer ?
#
loop_
_entity_poly.entity_id
_entity_poly.type
_entity_poly.pdbx_seq_one_letter_code
_entity_poly.pdbx_strand_id
1 'polypeptide(L)'
;MKYILNLKNINKRDAAIAGGKGASLVKMTRAGIPVPPFFIIPAGAFDKKEILAEFKKLKAKYVAVRSSATAEDSSSASWAGQLETYLNTTEKDLLKNIKKCRASLYSPRAISYRTQKRLNKQKISVAVIIQKMVQPETSGICFTANPVTGDRNEMIIEAGRGLGEAVVGGKIIPKTYVIHKKNLKFPHKFIGFGNLYFICLKIEKLFKYPQDIEWAIVKGKIYILQSRPITTLD
;
A
#
# COMPACT_ATOMS: atom_id res chain seq x y z
N MET A 1 20.72 19.24 -0.02
CA MET A 1 19.73 18.84 1.01
C MET A 1 19.32 17.39 0.73
N LYS A 2 19.20 16.55 1.77
CA LYS A 2 18.70 15.17 1.64
C LYS A 2 17.19 15.22 1.44
N TYR A 3 16.69 14.75 0.31
CA TYR A 3 15.27 14.84 -0.04
C TYR A 3 14.55 13.48 0.05
N ILE A 4 15.25 12.41 0.44
CA ILE A 4 14.61 11.11 0.63
C ILE A 4 14.05 10.99 2.05
N LEU A 5 12.76 10.65 2.12
CA LEU A 5 12.07 10.39 3.38
C LEU A 5 12.25 8.92 3.74
N ASN A 6 13.04 8.67 4.77
CA ASN A 6 13.14 7.36 5.43
C ASN A 6 12.51 7.43 6.82
N LEU A 7 12.35 6.27 7.46
CA LEU A 7 11.69 6.16 8.77
C LEU A 7 12.33 7.03 9.88
N LYS A 8 13.62 7.39 9.75
CA LYS A 8 14.32 8.23 10.74
C LYS A 8 14.00 9.72 10.59
N ASN A 9 13.69 10.17 9.37
CA ASN A 9 13.61 11.60 9.06
C ASN A 9 12.19 12.06 8.72
N ILE A 10 11.24 11.14 8.59
CA ILE A 10 9.88 11.50 8.27
C ILE A 10 9.18 12.07 9.52
N ASN A 11 8.52 13.23 9.42
CA ASN A 11 7.72 13.92 10.43
C ASN A 11 6.23 14.00 9.99
N LYS A 12 5.36 14.76 10.69
CA LYS A 12 3.92 14.87 10.32
C LYS A 12 3.68 15.73 9.07
N ARG A 13 4.53 16.75 8.81
CA ARG A 13 4.43 17.63 7.62
C ARG A 13 4.80 16.90 6.33
N ASP A 14 5.56 15.83 6.42
CA ASP A 14 6.01 15.03 5.28
C ASP A 14 4.91 14.18 4.62
N ALA A 15 3.74 14.02 5.26
CA ALA A 15 2.59 13.33 4.66
C ALA A 15 2.13 13.98 3.34
N ALA A 16 2.11 15.30 3.29
CA ALA A 16 1.76 16.07 2.09
C ALA A 16 2.75 15.84 0.93
N ILE A 17 4.00 15.51 1.27
CA ILE A 17 5.09 15.30 0.31
C ILE A 17 5.21 13.81 -0.07
N ALA A 18 4.74 12.91 0.79
CA ALA A 18 4.75 11.47 0.63
C ALA A 18 3.60 10.91 -0.23
N GLY A 19 2.51 11.67 -0.40
CA GLY A 19 1.26 11.18 -0.98
C GLY A 19 0.50 10.23 -0.05
N GLY A 20 -0.77 9.95 -0.34
CA GLY A 20 -1.65 9.23 0.60
C GLY A 20 -1.18 7.81 0.95
N LYS A 21 -0.76 7.01 -0.04
CA LYS A 21 -0.15 5.68 0.22
C LYS A 21 1.11 5.79 1.07
N GLY A 22 1.98 6.75 0.77
CA GLY A 22 3.22 6.98 1.51
C GLY A 22 2.94 7.37 2.97
N ALA A 23 1.99 8.28 3.18
CA ALA A 23 1.54 8.70 4.50
C ALA A 23 0.93 7.53 5.29
N SER A 24 0.14 6.68 4.65
CA SER A 24 -0.44 5.46 5.25
C SER A 24 0.65 4.51 5.74
N LEU A 25 1.65 4.18 4.89
CA LEU A 25 2.77 3.33 5.27
C LEU A 25 3.55 3.87 6.47
N VAL A 26 3.82 5.18 6.47
CA VAL A 26 4.55 5.86 7.53
C VAL A 26 3.80 5.81 8.85
N LYS A 27 2.49 6.07 8.82
CA LYS A 27 1.62 5.98 10.00
C LYS A 27 1.61 4.57 10.57
N MET A 28 1.49 3.55 9.72
CA MET A 28 1.53 2.15 10.13
C MET A 28 2.88 1.77 10.74
N THR A 29 4.00 2.13 10.10
CA THR A 29 5.33 1.80 10.64
C THR A 29 5.58 2.45 12.00
N ARG A 30 5.19 3.71 12.19
CA ARG A 30 5.29 4.38 13.50
C ARG A 30 4.44 3.72 14.58
N ALA A 31 3.33 3.09 14.21
CA ALA A 31 2.47 2.34 15.13
C ALA A 31 2.98 0.91 15.41
N GLY A 32 4.17 0.55 14.92
CA GLY A 32 4.76 -0.77 15.09
C GLY A 32 4.05 -1.87 14.29
N ILE A 33 3.31 -1.51 13.24
CA ILE A 33 2.76 -2.48 12.28
C ILE A 33 3.92 -3.03 11.44
N PRO A 34 3.98 -4.35 11.17
CA PRO A 34 5.09 -4.95 10.42
C PRO A 34 5.01 -4.61 8.94
N VAL A 35 5.51 -3.44 8.56
CA VAL A 35 5.59 -2.98 7.17
C VAL A 35 6.98 -3.30 6.62
N PRO A 36 7.13 -3.88 5.40
CA PRO A 36 8.44 -4.06 4.80
C PRO A 36 9.20 -2.72 4.70
N PRO A 37 10.52 -2.70 4.94
CA PRO A 37 11.32 -1.48 4.86
C PRO A 37 11.12 -0.72 3.55
N PHE A 38 11.00 0.60 3.62
CA PHE A 38 10.79 1.45 2.46
C PHE A 38 11.42 2.84 2.67
N PHE A 39 11.55 3.57 1.58
CA PHE A 39 11.78 5.01 1.56
C PHE A 39 10.89 5.67 0.50
N ILE A 40 10.70 6.97 0.62
CA ILE A 40 9.84 7.74 -0.28
C ILE A 40 10.66 8.82 -0.97
N ILE A 41 10.45 8.95 -2.27
CA ILE A 41 11.02 9.98 -3.12
C ILE A 41 9.91 11.02 -3.39
N PRO A 42 9.97 12.21 -2.77
CA PRO A 42 9.08 13.33 -3.05
C PRO A 42 8.99 13.64 -4.54
N ALA A 43 7.83 14.13 -4.98
CA ALA A 43 7.59 14.41 -6.40
C ALA A 43 8.63 15.35 -7.03
N GLY A 44 9.09 16.37 -6.29
CA GLY A 44 10.10 17.33 -6.73
C GLY A 44 11.56 16.87 -6.59
N ALA A 45 11.81 15.70 -6.00
CA ALA A 45 13.16 15.22 -5.72
C ALA A 45 13.61 14.14 -6.72
N PHE A 46 14.82 14.25 -7.27
CA PHE A 46 15.40 13.17 -8.07
C PHE A 46 16.94 13.23 -8.04
N ASP A 47 17.54 12.79 -6.93
CA ASP A 47 18.98 12.60 -6.84
C ASP A 47 19.33 11.11 -7.03
N LYS A 48 19.99 10.78 -8.14
CA LYS A 48 20.36 9.39 -8.46
C LYS A 48 21.28 8.77 -7.40
N LYS A 49 22.26 9.54 -6.88
CA LYS A 49 23.24 9.04 -5.92
C LYS A 49 22.56 8.76 -4.58
N GLU A 50 21.69 9.66 -4.13
CA GLU A 50 20.91 9.49 -2.90
C GLU A 50 19.96 8.28 -3.01
N ILE A 51 19.24 8.15 -4.13
CA ILE A 51 18.30 7.04 -4.35
C ILE A 51 19.01 5.69 -4.32
N LEU A 52 20.15 5.55 -5.01
CA LEU A 52 20.93 4.32 -5.03
C LEU A 52 21.53 4.01 -3.66
N ALA A 53 21.96 5.03 -2.91
CA ALA A 53 22.47 4.85 -1.55
C ALA A 53 21.37 4.33 -0.60
N GLU A 54 20.16 4.87 -0.65
CA GLU A 54 19.03 4.40 0.16
C GLU A 54 18.54 3.02 -0.28
N PHE A 55 18.53 2.72 -1.59
CA PHE A 55 18.25 1.38 -2.11
C PHE A 55 19.20 0.33 -1.49
N LYS A 56 20.51 0.60 -1.47
CA LYS A 56 21.50 -0.31 -0.87
C LYS A 56 21.24 -0.56 0.62
N LYS A 57 20.75 0.45 1.36
CA LYS A 57 20.38 0.30 2.78
C LYS A 57 19.19 -0.64 3.01
N LEU A 58 18.30 -0.82 2.04
CA LEU A 58 17.20 -1.78 2.14
C LEU A 58 17.68 -3.25 2.18
N LYS A 59 18.93 -3.51 1.75
CA LYS A 59 19.53 -4.85 1.67
C LYS A 59 18.56 -5.83 1.00
N ALA A 60 18.10 -5.47 -0.20
CA ALA A 60 17.08 -6.18 -0.95
C ALA A 60 17.53 -6.35 -2.41
N LYS A 61 17.35 -7.56 -2.96
CA LYS A 61 17.58 -7.83 -4.39
C LYS A 61 16.51 -7.20 -5.27
N TYR A 62 15.28 -7.17 -4.75
CA TYR A 62 14.09 -6.70 -5.47
C TYR A 62 13.31 -5.70 -4.61
N VAL A 63 12.77 -4.66 -5.25
CA VAL A 63 11.88 -3.66 -4.64
C VAL A 63 10.62 -3.47 -5.48
N ALA A 64 9.55 -3.04 -4.82
CA ALA A 64 8.36 -2.48 -5.45
C ALA A 64 8.55 -0.97 -5.60
N VAL A 65 8.29 -0.46 -6.80
CA VAL A 65 8.24 0.97 -7.11
C VAL A 65 6.76 1.35 -7.24
N ARG A 66 6.24 2.07 -6.25
CA ARG A 66 4.80 2.36 -6.10
C ARG A 66 4.53 3.85 -6.21
N SER A 67 3.54 4.22 -7.01
CA SER A 67 3.03 5.58 -7.12
C SER A 67 2.22 5.97 -5.89
N SER A 68 2.41 7.20 -5.41
CA SER A 68 1.72 7.79 -4.26
C SER A 68 1.34 9.24 -4.60
N ALA A 69 0.07 9.50 -4.92
CA ALA A 69 -0.36 10.81 -5.36
C ALA A 69 -0.60 11.76 -4.17
N THR A 70 -0.26 13.04 -4.33
CA THR A 70 -0.41 14.06 -3.28
C THR A 70 -1.85 14.56 -3.09
N ALA A 71 -2.73 14.35 -4.07
CA ALA A 71 -4.14 14.79 -4.02
C ALA A 71 -5.09 13.71 -3.44
N GLU A 72 -4.55 12.70 -2.75
CA GLU A 72 -5.32 11.60 -2.15
C GLU A 72 -6.13 12.02 -0.90
N ASP A 73 -5.98 13.26 -0.41
CA ASP A 73 -6.59 13.72 0.85
C ASP A 73 -8.01 14.30 0.72
N SER A 74 -8.63 14.25 -0.46
CA SER A 74 -10.09 14.45 -0.57
C SER A 74 -10.77 13.08 -0.57
N SER A 75 -11.79 12.90 0.29
CA SER A 75 -12.65 11.71 0.34
C SER A 75 -13.23 11.30 -1.03
N SER A 76 -13.25 12.23 -2.00
CA SER A 76 -13.78 12.05 -3.34
C SER A 76 -12.80 11.55 -4.42
N ALA A 77 -11.48 11.55 -4.19
CA ALA A 77 -10.47 11.33 -5.23
C ALA A 77 -9.41 10.27 -4.87
N SER A 78 -9.81 8.99 -4.84
CA SER A 78 -8.86 7.88 -4.77
C SER A 78 -8.26 7.59 -6.15
N TRP A 79 -6.94 7.77 -6.30
CA TRP A 79 -6.19 7.40 -7.51
C TRP A 79 -6.01 5.87 -7.68
N ALA A 80 -6.90 5.10 -7.05
CA ALA A 80 -6.85 3.65 -6.99
C ALA A 80 -6.86 3.05 -8.41
N GLY A 81 -5.83 2.26 -8.71
CA GLY A 81 -5.66 1.61 -10.00
C GLY A 81 -5.37 2.56 -11.18
N GLN A 82 -5.26 3.87 -10.96
CA GLN A 82 -5.04 4.84 -12.04
C GLN A 82 -3.55 5.11 -12.34
N LEU A 83 -2.68 4.79 -11.38
CA LEU A 83 -1.25 4.99 -11.47
C LEU A 83 -0.50 3.66 -11.40
N GLU A 84 0.65 3.62 -12.06
CA GLU A 84 1.40 2.38 -12.23
C GLU A 84 2.19 1.98 -10.97
N THR A 85 2.39 0.67 -10.83
CA THR A 85 3.26 0.04 -9.85
C THR A 85 4.14 -0.97 -10.57
N TYR A 86 5.42 -1.03 -10.20
CA TYR A 86 6.40 -1.94 -10.77
C TYR A 86 6.95 -2.86 -9.68
N LEU A 87 6.66 -4.15 -9.78
CA LEU A 87 7.19 -5.16 -8.85
C LEU A 87 8.51 -5.74 -9.34
N ASN A 88 9.21 -6.45 -8.45
CA ASN A 88 10.46 -7.16 -8.76
C ASN A 88 11.56 -6.28 -9.42
N THR A 89 11.60 -5.00 -9.08
CA THR A 89 12.56 -4.05 -9.65
C THR A 89 13.94 -4.26 -9.04
N THR A 90 14.97 -4.37 -9.90
CA THR A 90 16.38 -4.47 -9.49
C THR A 90 17.05 -3.10 -9.38
N GLU A 91 18.28 -3.03 -8.87
CA GLU A 91 19.07 -1.79 -8.87
C GLU A 91 19.23 -1.20 -10.28
N LYS A 92 19.41 -2.06 -11.30
CA LYS A 92 19.59 -1.65 -12.70
C LYS A 92 18.35 -0.96 -13.26
N ASP A 93 17.17 -1.46 -12.91
CA ASP A 93 15.89 -0.97 -13.42
C ASP A 93 15.28 0.15 -12.57
N LEU A 94 15.83 0.39 -11.37
CA LEU A 94 15.25 1.27 -10.35
C LEU A 94 14.95 2.67 -10.89
N LEU A 95 15.97 3.35 -11.44
CA LEU A 95 15.82 4.72 -11.92
C LEU A 95 14.85 4.81 -13.12
N LYS A 96 14.82 3.78 -13.96
CA LYS A 96 13.89 3.68 -15.09
C LYS A 96 12.46 3.55 -14.59
N ASN A 97 12.21 2.64 -13.64
CA ASN A 97 10.87 2.41 -13.11
C ASN A 97 10.36 3.59 -12.28
N ILE A 98 11.23 4.32 -11.57
CA ILE A 98 10.86 5.57 -10.90
C ILE A 98 10.35 6.61 -11.91
N LYS A 99 11.08 6.81 -13.02
CA LYS A 99 10.68 7.75 -14.07
C LYS A 99 9.34 7.34 -14.70
N LYS A 100 9.17 6.05 -15.04
CA LYS A 100 7.91 5.54 -15.58
C LYS A 100 6.75 5.72 -14.61
N CYS A 101 6.97 5.41 -13.32
CA CYS A 101 5.98 5.60 -12.27
C CYS A 101 5.49 7.05 -12.18
N ARG A 102 6.39 8.05 -12.29
CA ARG A 102 6.00 9.47 -12.38
C ARG A 102 5.28 9.80 -13.68
N ALA A 103 5.76 9.28 -14.81
CA ALA A 103 5.16 9.50 -16.12
C ALA A 103 3.73 8.93 -16.21
N SER A 104 3.39 7.92 -15.40
CA SER A 104 2.04 7.33 -15.38
C SER A 104 0.91 8.32 -15.04
N LEU A 105 1.24 9.46 -14.40
CA LEU A 105 0.31 10.57 -14.17
C LEU A 105 -0.22 11.19 -15.48
N TYR A 106 0.53 11.05 -16.56
CA TYR A 106 0.21 11.56 -17.90
C TYR A 106 -0.30 10.46 -18.84
N SER A 107 -0.61 9.27 -18.32
CA SER A 107 -1.25 8.23 -19.11
C SER A 107 -2.68 8.66 -19.53
N PRO A 108 -3.22 8.16 -20.65
CA PRO A 108 -4.59 8.46 -21.08
C PRO A 108 -5.62 8.17 -19.97
N ARG A 109 -5.41 7.08 -19.23
CA ARG A 109 -6.23 6.68 -18.08
C ARG A 109 -6.19 7.72 -16.96
N ALA A 110 -5.00 8.16 -16.55
CA ALA A 110 -4.84 9.18 -15.52
C ALA A 110 -5.41 10.53 -15.94
N ILE A 111 -5.25 10.94 -17.20
CA ILE A 111 -5.81 12.19 -17.75
C ILE A 111 -7.35 12.13 -17.77
N SER A 112 -7.92 11.01 -18.23
CA SER A 112 -9.37 10.79 -18.24
C SER A 112 -9.94 10.86 -16.82
N TYR A 113 -9.30 10.18 -15.85
CA TYR A 113 -9.68 10.22 -14.45
C TYR A 113 -9.66 11.66 -13.87
N ARG A 114 -8.61 12.44 -14.16
CA ARG A 114 -8.53 13.86 -13.72
C ARG A 114 -9.69 14.68 -14.25
N THR A 115 -10.04 14.47 -15.51
CA THR A 115 -11.13 15.20 -16.16
C THR A 115 -12.47 14.84 -15.54
N GLN A 116 -12.75 13.54 -15.37
CA GLN A 116 -13.97 13.04 -14.74
C GLN A 116 -14.14 13.56 -13.30
N LYS A 117 -13.07 13.58 -12.52
CA LYS A 117 -13.06 14.07 -11.14
C LYS A 117 -12.90 15.59 -11.01
N ARG A 118 -12.90 16.33 -12.14
CA ARG A 118 -12.73 17.79 -12.19
C ARG A 118 -11.44 18.29 -11.49
N LEU A 119 -10.39 17.47 -11.48
CA LEU A 119 -9.09 17.77 -10.86
C LEU A 119 -8.13 18.52 -11.81
N ASN A 120 -8.63 19.01 -12.94
CA ASN A 120 -7.82 19.63 -14.00
C ASN A 120 -7.12 20.92 -13.55
N LYS A 121 -7.73 21.66 -12.59
CA LYS A 121 -7.15 22.89 -12.03
C LYS A 121 -6.20 22.64 -10.85
N GLN A 122 -6.08 21.40 -10.36
CA GLN A 122 -5.21 21.07 -9.22
C GLN A 122 -3.81 20.65 -9.70
N LYS A 123 -2.78 21.17 -9.01
CA LYS A 123 -1.40 20.68 -9.17
C LYS A 123 -1.26 19.32 -8.47
N ILE A 124 -1.47 18.26 -9.22
CA ILE A 124 -1.23 16.89 -8.75
C ILE A 124 0.22 16.52 -8.98
N SER A 125 0.84 15.97 -7.94
CA SER A 125 2.20 15.47 -7.97
C SER A 125 2.23 14.02 -7.51
N VAL A 126 3.18 13.24 -8.02
CA VAL A 126 3.34 11.82 -7.66
C VAL A 126 4.68 11.62 -6.96
N ALA A 127 4.59 11.35 -5.66
CA ALA A 127 5.69 10.78 -4.91
C ALA A 127 5.85 9.30 -5.28
N VAL A 128 7.06 8.77 -5.11
CA VAL A 128 7.37 7.38 -5.46
C VAL A 128 7.88 6.67 -4.20
N ILE A 129 7.21 5.59 -3.83
CA ILE A 129 7.60 4.72 -2.72
C ILE A 129 8.49 3.62 -3.29
N ILE A 130 9.66 3.43 -2.68
CA ILE A 130 10.54 2.29 -2.94
C ILE A 130 10.48 1.37 -1.72
N GLN A 131 9.80 0.25 -1.87
CA GLN A 131 9.55 -0.69 -0.78
C GLN A 131 10.23 -2.03 -1.06
N LYS A 132 10.88 -2.59 -0.05
CA LYS A 132 11.48 -3.93 -0.13
C LYS A 132 10.42 -4.96 -0.56
N MET A 133 10.70 -5.72 -1.61
CA MET A 133 9.85 -6.86 -1.97
C MET A 133 9.98 -7.94 -0.90
N VAL A 134 8.84 -8.51 -0.55
CA VAL A 134 8.77 -9.77 0.17
C VAL A 134 8.41 -10.87 -0.82
N GLN A 135 8.91 -12.09 -0.60
CA GLN A 135 8.54 -13.28 -1.38
C GLN A 135 7.58 -14.12 -0.53
N PRO A 136 6.26 -13.88 -0.63
CA PRO A 136 5.30 -14.54 0.22
C PRO A 136 5.03 -15.98 -0.19
N GLU A 137 4.83 -16.84 0.80
CA GLU A 137 4.19 -18.14 0.62
C GLU A 137 2.68 -17.96 0.42
N THR A 138 2.10 -17.03 1.18
CA THR A 138 0.67 -16.69 1.15
C THR A 138 0.52 -15.18 1.22
N SER A 139 -0.40 -14.62 0.46
CA SER A 139 -0.74 -13.20 0.50
C SER A 139 -2.21 -12.98 0.19
N GLY A 140 -2.69 -11.76 0.39
CA GLY A 140 -4.04 -11.42 0.02
C GLY A 140 -4.48 -10.08 0.57
N ILE A 141 -5.79 -9.96 0.74
CA ILE A 141 -6.49 -8.73 1.09
C ILE A 141 -7.28 -8.96 2.37
N CYS A 142 -7.43 -7.92 3.19
CA CYS A 142 -8.32 -7.91 4.32
C CYS A 142 -9.16 -6.63 4.27
N PHE A 143 -10.47 -6.79 4.30
CA PHE A 143 -11.42 -5.71 4.53
C PHE A 143 -11.88 -5.76 5.99
N THR A 144 -11.65 -4.70 6.76
CA THR A 144 -12.07 -4.68 8.16
C THR A 144 -13.57 -4.47 8.34
N ALA A 145 -14.31 -4.20 7.28
CA ALA A 145 -15.78 -4.25 7.24
C ALA A 145 -16.18 -4.98 5.95
N ASN A 146 -17.35 -5.62 5.92
CA ASN A 146 -17.79 -6.32 4.72
C ASN A 146 -18.13 -5.29 3.62
N PRO A 147 -17.38 -5.26 2.49
CA PRO A 147 -17.56 -4.24 1.46
C PRO A 147 -18.80 -4.47 0.60
N VAL A 148 -19.43 -5.65 0.70
CA VAL A 148 -20.63 -6.04 -0.05
C VAL A 148 -21.90 -5.76 0.75
N THR A 149 -21.95 -6.20 2.01
CA THR A 149 -23.14 -6.03 2.88
C THR A 149 -23.12 -4.72 3.66
N GLY A 150 -21.95 -4.12 3.83
CA GLY A 150 -21.75 -2.96 4.69
C GLY A 150 -21.64 -3.28 6.18
N ASP A 151 -21.69 -4.55 6.59
CA ASP A 151 -21.58 -4.90 8.02
C ASP A 151 -20.18 -4.61 8.56
N ARG A 152 -20.10 -3.63 9.46
CA ARG A 152 -18.86 -3.19 10.14
C ARG A 152 -18.40 -4.17 11.22
N ASN A 153 -19.22 -5.15 11.58
CA ASN A 153 -18.86 -6.24 12.50
C ASN A 153 -18.27 -7.46 11.77
N GLU A 154 -18.25 -7.48 10.44
CA GLU A 154 -17.66 -8.56 9.65
C GLU A 154 -16.32 -8.13 9.07
N MET A 155 -15.25 -8.86 9.39
CA MET A 155 -13.96 -8.75 8.72
C MET A 155 -13.84 -9.84 7.66
N ILE A 156 -13.49 -9.45 6.44
CA ILE A 156 -13.29 -10.36 5.32
C ILE A 156 -11.80 -10.49 5.06
N ILE A 157 -11.28 -11.71 5.09
CA ILE A 157 -9.89 -12.00 4.74
C ILE A 157 -9.86 -12.93 3.54
N GLU A 158 -9.22 -12.48 2.46
CA GLU A 158 -8.97 -13.26 1.26
C GLU A 158 -7.51 -13.67 1.22
N ALA A 159 -7.23 -14.94 0.96
CA ALA A 159 -5.88 -15.49 0.95
C ALA A 159 -5.64 -16.40 -0.26
N GLY A 160 -4.51 -16.18 -0.95
CA GLY A 160 -4.01 -17.01 -2.04
C GLY A 160 -2.52 -17.32 -1.88
N ARG A 161 -2.05 -18.39 -2.55
CA ARG A 161 -0.63 -18.73 -2.59
C ARG A 161 0.11 -17.82 -3.57
N GLY A 162 1.34 -17.43 -3.23
CA GLY A 162 2.19 -16.60 -4.08
C GLY A 162 1.98 -15.08 -3.90
N LEU A 163 2.36 -14.29 -4.91
CA LEU A 163 2.36 -12.82 -4.87
C LEU A 163 0.95 -12.22 -4.84
N GLY A 164 0.77 -11.18 -4.04
CA GLY A 164 -0.55 -10.55 -3.82
C GLY A 164 -1.17 -9.93 -5.06
N GLU A 165 -0.37 -9.54 -6.06
CA GLU A 165 -0.87 -9.06 -7.35
C GLU A 165 -1.75 -10.10 -8.05
N ALA A 166 -1.47 -11.39 -7.87
CA ALA A 166 -2.27 -12.46 -8.45
C ALA A 166 -3.66 -12.57 -7.79
N VAL A 167 -3.79 -12.18 -6.51
CA VAL A 167 -5.07 -12.10 -5.79
C VAL A 167 -5.81 -10.81 -6.15
N VAL A 168 -5.14 -9.66 -6.07
CA VAL A 168 -5.72 -8.34 -6.40
C VAL A 168 -6.17 -8.26 -7.87
N GLY A 169 -5.43 -8.89 -8.78
CA GLY A 169 -5.74 -8.93 -10.21
C GLY A 169 -6.75 -10.02 -10.62
N GLY A 170 -7.34 -10.76 -9.67
CA GLY A 170 -8.33 -11.82 -9.95
C GLY A 170 -7.80 -13.02 -10.72
N LYS A 171 -6.47 -13.21 -10.78
CA LYS A 171 -5.83 -14.31 -11.52
C LYS A 171 -5.83 -15.63 -10.75
N ILE A 172 -6.08 -15.58 -9.46
CA ILE A 172 -6.21 -16.72 -8.56
C ILE A 172 -7.54 -16.59 -7.85
N ILE A 173 -8.26 -17.70 -7.65
CA ILE A 173 -9.44 -17.76 -6.78
C ILE A 173 -8.95 -17.83 -5.34
N PRO A 174 -9.03 -16.75 -4.54
CA PRO A 174 -8.59 -16.79 -3.16
C PRO A 174 -9.57 -17.61 -2.31
N LYS A 175 -9.10 -18.08 -1.16
CA LYS A 175 -9.99 -18.53 -0.10
C LYS A 175 -10.45 -17.34 0.70
N THR A 176 -11.75 -17.22 0.89
CA THR A 176 -12.37 -16.14 1.68
C THR A 176 -12.75 -16.65 3.06
N TYR A 177 -12.43 -15.86 4.08
CA TYR A 177 -12.77 -16.09 5.48
C TYR A 177 -13.57 -14.89 5.99
N VAL A 178 -14.76 -15.16 6.52
CA VAL A 178 -15.61 -14.16 7.18
C VAL A 178 -15.45 -14.34 8.68
N ILE A 179 -15.10 -13.26 9.39
CA ILE A 179 -14.87 -13.28 10.83
C ILE A 179 -15.72 -12.20 11.49
N HIS A 180 -16.63 -12.61 12.38
CA HIS A 180 -17.41 -11.66 13.17
C HIS A 180 -16.58 -11.12 14.34
N LYS A 181 -16.48 -9.79 14.44
CA LYS A 181 -15.64 -9.11 15.44
C LYS A 181 -16.09 -9.33 16.88
N LYS A 182 -17.39 -9.54 17.09
CA LYS A 182 -17.99 -9.76 18.42
C LYS A 182 -17.94 -11.21 18.88
N ASN A 183 -17.88 -12.15 17.95
CA ASN A 183 -17.88 -13.59 18.23
C ASN A 183 -16.68 -14.21 17.51
N LEU A 184 -15.53 -14.22 18.19
CA LEU A 184 -14.24 -14.66 17.64
C LEU A 184 -14.21 -16.18 17.44
N LYS A 185 -15.00 -16.68 16.49
CA LYS A 185 -14.91 -18.03 15.97
C LYS A 185 -14.07 -17.99 14.71
N PHE A 186 -12.78 -18.30 14.88
CA PHE A 186 -11.89 -18.46 13.74
C PHE A 186 -12.16 -19.79 13.06
N PRO A 187 -12.35 -19.83 11.72
CA PRO A 187 -12.41 -21.09 10.99
C PRO A 187 -11.16 -21.93 11.25
N HIS A 188 -11.25 -23.25 11.41
CA HIS A 188 -10.06 -24.09 11.70
C HIS A 188 -8.91 -23.91 10.70
N LYS A 189 -9.22 -23.63 9.43
CA LYS A 189 -8.24 -23.35 8.37
C LYS A 189 -7.57 -21.96 8.47
N PHE A 190 -8.08 -21.08 9.34
CA PHE A 190 -7.57 -19.73 9.57
C PHE A 190 -6.42 -19.67 10.59
N ILE A 191 -6.24 -20.72 11.41
CA ILE A 191 -5.23 -20.77 12.48
C ILE A 191 -3.79 -20.55 11.95
N GLY A 192 -3.55 -20.86 10.67
CA GLY A 192 -2.28 -20.61 9.98
C GLY A 192 -1.95 -19.15 9.66
N PHE A 193 -2.87 -18.20 9.86
CA PHE A 193 -2.62 -16.76 9.61
C PHE A 193 -2.09 -16.02 10.85
N GLY A 194 -1.84 -16.72 11.96
CA GLY A 194 -1.28 -16.14 13.18
C GLY A 194 -2.11 -14.97 13.72
N ASN A 195 -1.46 -13.84 14.00
CA ASN A 195 -2.09 -12.65 14.56
C ASN A 195 -2.65 -11.67 13.51
N LEU A 196 -2.85 -12.09 12.26
CA LEU A 196 -3.26 -11.20 11.16
C LEU A 196 -4.54 -10.43 11.48
N TYR A 197 -5.57 -11.12 12.00
CA TYR A 197 -6.83 -10.50 12.42
C TYR A 197 -6.60 -9.32 13.39
N PHE A 198 -5.76 -9.52 14.42
CA PHE A 198 -5.47 -8.48 15.41
C PHE A 198 -4.66 -7.31 14.82
N ILE A 199 -3.76 -7.60 13.87
CA ILE A 199 -3.03 -6.56 13.13
C ILE A 199 -4.01 -5.71 12.31
N CYS A 200 -4.94 -6.34 11.58
CA CYS A 200 -5.96 -5.65 10.80
C CYS A 200 -6.88 -4.80 11.68
N LEU A 201 -7.34 -5.31 12.83
CA LEU A 201 -8.09 -4.51 13.81
C LEU A 201 -7.27 -3.33 14.37
N LYS A 202 -5.98 -3.54 14.66
CA LYS A 202 -5.11 -2.47 15.13
C LYS A 202 -4.97 -1.37 14.08
N ILE A 203 -4.89 -1.73 12.80
CA ILE A 203 -4.86 -0.80 11.67
C ILE A 203 -6.18 -0.04 11.56
N GLU A 204 -7.34 -0.71 11.60
CA GLU A 204 -8.64 -0.04 11.63
C GLU A 204 -8.74 0.98 12.76
N LYS A 205 -8.35 0.61 13.99
CA LYS A 205 -8.32 1.52 15.14
C LYS A 205 -7.36 2.70 14.94
N LEU A 206 -6.20 2.45 14.32
CA LEU A 206 -5.21 3.48 14.01
C LEU A 206 -5.74 4.53 13.02
N PHE A 207 -6.53 4.10 12.04
CA PHE A 207 -7.12 5.00 11.05
C PHE A 207 -8.49 5.57 11.48
N LYS A 208 -9.22 4.91 12.38
CA LYS A 208 -10.57 5.27 12.89
C LYS A 208 -11.71 5.09 11.88
N TYR A 209 -11.47 4.39 10.79
CA TYR A 209 -12.47 4.03 9.78
C TYR A 209 -12.10 2.68 9.15
N PRO A 210 -13.05 1.96 8.53
CA PRO A 210 -12.78 0.66 7.91
C PRO A 210 -11.66 0.73 6.86
N GLN A 211 -10.80 -0.29 6.83
CA GLN A 211 -9.64 -0.35 5.95
C GLN A 211 -9.71 -1.56 5.01
N ASP A 212 -9.27 -1.32 3.77
CA ASP A 212 -8.80 -2.32 2.81
C ASP A 212 -7.27 -2.43 2.96
N ILE A 213 -6.80 -3.63 3.29
CA ILE A 213 -5.43 -3.92 3.73
C ILE A 213 -4.83 -5.04 2.85
N GLU A 214 -3.74 -4.74 2.17
CA GLU A 214 -2.92 -5.75 1.49
C GLU A 214 -1.89 -6.35 2.47
N TRP A 215 -1.80 -7.67 2.52
CA TRP A 215 -0.92 -8.37 3.44
C TRP A 215 -0.21 -9.56 2.79
N ALA A 216 0.88 -10.01 3.42
CA ALA A 216 1.72 -11.11 2.99
C ALA A 216 2.29 -11.88 4.18
N ILE A 217 2.48 -13.20 4.04
CA ILE A 217 3.15 -14.07 5.00
C ILE A 217 4.39 -14.67 4.34
N VAL A 218 5.53 -14.49 5.00
CA VAL A 218 6.85 -14.98 4.55
C VAL A 218 7.49 -15.70 5.72
N LYS A 219 7.72 -17.02 5.62
CA LYS A 219 8.32 -17.84 6.68
C LYS A 219 7.61 -17.63 8.03
N GLY A 220 6.28 -17.65 8.03
CA GLY A 220 5.43 -17.42 9.20
C GLY A 220 5.36 -15.97 9.70
N LYS A 221 6.10 -15.02 9.11
CA LYS A 221 6.04 -13.59 9.48
C LYS A 221 5.06 -12.83 8.62
N ILE A 222 4.17 -12.07 9.27
CA ILE A 222 3.17 -11.22 8.62
C ILE A 222 3.79 -9.88 8.25
N TYR A 223 3.51 -9.42 7.04
CA TYR A 223 3.84 -8.10 6.53
C TYR A 223 2.59 -7.41 6.00
N ILE A 224 2.44 -6.14 6.33
CA ILE A 224 1.39 -5.28 5.77
C ILE A 224 2.00 -4.45 4.65
N LEU A 225 1.46 -4.62 3.44
CA LEU A 225 2.00 -4.05 2.22
C LEU A 225 1.38 -2.70 1.90
N GLN A 226 0.08 -2.53 2.20
CA GLN A 226 -0.67 -1.30 1.96
C GLN A 226 -1.92 -1.29 2.85
N SER A 227 -2.42 -0.09 3.17
CA SER A 227 -3.73 0.10 3.80
C SER A 227 -4.37 1.38 3.29
N ARG A 228 -5.68 1.34 3.02
CA ARG A 228 -6.47 2.48 2.55
C ARG A 228 -7.92 2.40 3.08
N PRO A 229 -8.66 3.53 3.15
CA PRO A 229 -10.08 3.52 3.48
C PRO A 229 -10.90 2.64 2.52
N ILE A 230 -11.94 1.99 3.04
CA ILE A 230 -13.00 1.36 2.22
C ILE A 230 -14.00 2.43 1.79
N THR A 231 -13.88 2.93 0.56
CA THR A 231 -14.70 4.06 0.06
C THR A 231 -16.13 3.66 -0.36
N THR A 232 -16.49 2.38 -0.34
CA THR A 232 -17.86 1.93 -0.65
C THR A 232 -18.79 1.99 0.57
N LEU A 233 -18.27 2.32 1.75
CA LEU A 233 -19.00 2.36 3.02
C LEU A 233 -19.19 3.77 3.58
N ASP A 234 -18.83 4.78 2.77
CA ASP A 234 -18.95 6.21 3.05
C ASP A 234 -20.23 6.79 2.42
#